data_AF-A0A2G9MAE1-F1
#
_entry.id   AF-A0A2G9MAE1-F1
#
_cell.length_a   1.000
_cell.length_b   1.000
_cell.length_c   1.000
_cell.angle_alpha   90.00
_cell.angle_beta   90.00
_cell.angle_gamma   90.00
#
_symmetry.space_group_name_H-M   'P 1'
#
loop_
_entity.id
_entity.type
_entity.pdbx_description
1 polymer ?
#
loop_
_entity_poly.entity_id
_entity_poly.type
_entity_poly.pdbx_seq_one_letter_code
_entity_poly.pdbx_strand_id
1 'polypeptide(L)'
;MVEKQIAWIILNAVKHAQAGKERLAQFLRGAHSQLVRKDAMDRQTGYGSLLWYNLTTISGFIDQLEEMQLIIRYMKNTGYYSYPIIILTEVRRKKFMVEKNMMLF
;
A
#
# COMPACT_ATOMS: atom_id res chain seq x y z
N MET A 1 13.37 4.67 13.99
CA MET A 1 12.07 4.20 14.55
C MET A 1 10.91 4.59 13.63
N VAL A 2 10.89 5.83 13.15
CA VAL A 2 9.89 6.35 12.21
C VAL A 2 9.84 5.56 10.89
N GLU A 3 10.98 5.14 10.33
CA GLU A 3 10.96 4.43 9.03
C GLU A 3 10.26 3.07 9.11
N LYS A 4 10.43 2.33 10.23
CA LYS A 4 9.75 1.04 10.45
C LYS A 4 8.23 1.22 10.52
N GLN A 5 7.77 2.32 11.11
CA GLN A 5 6.35 2.63 11.23
C GLN A 5 5.75 3.03 9.89
N ILE A 6 6.46 3.84 9.09
CA ILE A 6 6.07 4.18 7.72
C ILE A 6 5.98 2.92 6.84
N ALA A 7 7.00 2.06 6.90
CA ALA A 7 7.00 0.80 6.17
C ALA A 7 5.79 -0.07 6.56
N TRP A 8 5.50 -0.19 7.86
CA TRP A 8 4.35 -0.94 8.34
C TRP A 8 3.02 -0.37 7.84
N ILE A 9 2.86 0.96 7.86
CA ILE A 9 1.67 1.65 7.33
C ILE A 9 1.48 1.31 5.85
N ILE A 10 2.52 1.45 5.02
CA ILE A 10 2.44 1.20 3.58
C ILE A 10 2.12 -0.28 3.30
N LEU A 11 2.77 -1.20 3.99
CA LEU A 11 2.54 -2.64 3.82
C LEU A 11 1.11 -3.05 4.22
N ASN A 12 0.56 -2.45 5.28
CA ASN A 12 -0.84 -2.65 5.63
C ASN A 12 -1.78 -2.04 4.59
N ALA A 13 -1.49 -0.86 4.06
CA ALA A 13 -2.28 -0.26 2.99
C ALA A 13 -2.31 -1.15 1.74
N VAL A 14 -1.16 -1.66 1.30
CA VAL A 14 -1.04 -2.58 0.14
C VAL A 14 -1.87 -3.86 0.31
N LYS A 15 -2.02 -4.36 1.54
CA LYS A 15 -2.86 -5.54 1.81
C LYS A 15 -4.34 -5.33 1.47
N HIS A 16 -4.83 -4.11 1.67
CA HIS A 16 -6.24 -3.77 1.52
C HIS A 16 -6.53 -3.05 0.21
N ALA A 17 -5.57 -2.25 -0.28
CA ALA A 17 -5.66 -1.47 -1.49
C ALA A 17 -5.14 -2.27 -2.69
N GLN A 18 -6.04 -2.71 -3.57
CA GLN A 18 -5.67 -3.24 -4.89
C GLN A 18 -5.39 -2.08 -5.87
N ALA A 19 -4.29 -1.37 -5.63
CA ALA A 19 -3.97 -0.12 -6.31
C ALA A 19 -2.55 -0.14 -6.92
N GLY A 20 -2.37 0.57 -8.02
CA GLY A 20 -1.04 0.91 -8.55
C GLY A 20 -0.34 1.98 -7.70
N LYS A 21 0.96 2.21 -7.94
CA LYS A 21 1.81 3.10 -7.13
C LYS A 21 1.21 4.48 -6.90
N GLU A 22 0.81 5.16 -7.97
CA GLU A 22 0.30 6.53 -7.89
C GLU A 22 -0.99 6.62 -7.08
N ARG A 23 -1.94 5.71 -7.33
CA ARG A 23 -3.21 5.64 -6.59
C ARG A 23 -2.96 5.32 -5.11
N LEU A 24 -2.00 4.44 -4.80
CA LEU A 24 -1.60 4.12 -3.43
C LEU A 24 -0.98 5.34 -2.73
N ALA A 25 -0.09 6.07 -3.40
CA ALA A 25 0.52 7.28 -2.83
C ALA A 25 -0.53 8.36 -2.54
N GLN A 26 -1.49 8.58 -3.45
CA GLN A 26 -2.60 9.50 -3.25
C GLN A 26 -3.53 9.07 -2.09
N PHE A 27 -3.81 7.76 -1.97
CA PHE A 27 -4.58 7.19 -0.86
C PHE A 27 -3.89 7.42 0.49
N LEU A 28 -2.60 7.09 0.58
CA LEU A 28 -1.81 7.28 1.80
C LEU A 28 -1.72 8.76 2.20
N ARG A 29 -1.62 9.66 1.22
CA ARG A 29 -1.63 11.11 1.44
C ARG A 29 -2.97 11.65 1.97
N GLY A 30 -4.06 10.93 1.71
CA GLY A 30 -5.42 11.40 1.97
C GLY A 30 -5.93 12.37 0.91
N ALA A 31 -5.51 12.21 -0.35
CA ALA A 31 -5.91 13.09 -1.43
C ALA A 31 -7.38 12.85 -1.82
N HIS A 32 -8.15 13.93 -1.99
CA HIS A 32 -9.56 13.89 -2.42
C HIS A 32 -9.75 13.72 -3.93
N SER A 33 -8.85 13.01 -4.61
CA SER A 33 -8.95 12.81 -6.05
C SER A 33 -10.03 11.78 -6.41
N GLN A 34 -10.58 11.88 -7.63
CA GLN A 34 -11.51 10.87 -8.15
C GLN A 34 -10.87 9.46 -8.18
N LEU A 35 -9.55 9.38 -8.34
CA LEU A 35 -8.80 8.12 -8.32
C LEU A 35 -8.90 7.39 -6.99
N VAL A 36 -8.93 8.11 -5.86
CA VAL A 36 -9.07 7.51 -4.53
C VAL A 36 -10.53 7.31 -4.15
N ARG A 37 -11.44 8.21 -4.54
CA ARG A 37 -12.88 8.06 -4.28
C ARG A 37 -13.51 6.89 -5.05
N LYS A 38 -12.93 6.52 -6.20
CA LYS A 38 -13.33 5.34 -6.94
C LYS A 38 -13.23 4.12 -6.02
N ASP A 39 -14.29 3.32 -5.97
CA ASP A 39 -14.43 2.13 -5.12
C ASP A 39 -14.42 2.41 -3.60
N ALA A 40 -14.71 3.65 -3.19
CA ALA A 40 -14.75 4.07 -1.79
C ALA A 40 -13.45 3.77 -1.01
N MET A 41 -12.28 3.88 -1.66
CA MET A 41 -11.00 3.67 -0.96
C MET A 41 -10.78 4.71 0.13
N ASP A 42 -11.32 5.92 0.00
CA ASP A 42 -11.27 6.95 1.05
C ASP A 42 -11.95 6.53 2.38
N ARG A 43 -12.73 5.44 2.37
CA ARG A 43 -13.33 4.83 3.57
C ARG A 43 -12.53 3.65 4.12
N GLN A 44 -11.43 3.26 3.48
CA GLN A 44 -10.62 2.11 3.89
C GLN A 44 -9.56 2.50 4.92
N THR A 45 -9.22 1.54 5.78
CA THR A 45 -8.14 1.68 6.77
C THR A 45 -6.82 2.02 6.08
N GLY A 46 -6.18 3.08 6.55
CA GLY A 46 -4.91 3.58 6.00
C GLY A 46 -5.05 4.81 5.10
N TYR A 47 -6.27 5.23 4.74
CA TYR A 47 -6.47 6.49 4.03
C TYR A 47 -5.95 7.66 4.87
N GLY A 48 -5.13 8.52 4.27
CA GLY A 48 -4.55 9.68 4.97
C GLY A 48 -3.55 9.33 6.08
N SER A 49 -3.12 8.09 6.21
CA SER A 49 -2.13 7.68 7.24
C SER A 49 -0.75 8.32 7.07
N LEU A 50 -0.45 8.82 5.87
CA LEU A 50 0.72 9.63 5.53
C LEU A 50 0.29 10.98 4.92
N LEU A 51 -0.73 11.61 5.51
CA LEU A 51 -0.86 13.08 5.52
C LEU A 51 0.51 13.69 5.99
N TRP A 52 0.79 14.97 6.03
CA TRP A 52 2.14 15.50 6.38
C TRP A 52 3.25 15.23 5.36
N TYR A 53 3.36 14.04 4.75
CA TYR A 53 4.32 13.77 3.69
C TYR A 53 3.81 14.27 2.33
N ASN A 54 4.69 14.66 1.42
CA ASN A 54 4.31 14.97 0.04
C ASN A 54 4.28 13.68 -0.82
N LEU A 55 3.64 13.73 -1.99
CA LEU A 55 3.47 12.57 -2.86
C LEU A 55 4.80 11.99 -3.36
N THR A 56 5.80 12.84 -3.61
CA THR A 56 7.14 12.42 -4.03
C THR A 56 7.82 11.59 -2.94
N THR A 57 7.76 12.04 -1.68
CA THR A 57 8.31 11.31 -0.54
C THR A 57 7.60 9.98 -0.31
N ILE A 58 6.26 9.96 -0.38
CA ILE A 58 5.49 8.71 -0.26
C ILE A 58 5.84 7.73 -1.39
N SER A 59 5.95 8.23 -2.62
CA SER A 59 6.35 7.40 -3.77
C SER A 59 7.76 6.83 -3.58
N GLY A 60 8.69 7.64 -3.06
CA GLY A 60 10.04 7.18 -2.71
C GLY A 60 10.04 6.07 -1.66
N PHE A 61 9.19 6.16 -0.62
CA PHE A 61 9.04 5.06 0.34
C PHE A 61 8.47 3.78 -0.31
N ILE A 62 7.50 3.91 -1.21
CA ILE A 62 6.97 2.77 -1.96
C ILE A 62 8.07 2.14 -2.83
N ASP A 63 8.86 2.96 -3.54
CA ASP A 63 9.97 2.50 -4.38
C ASP A 63 11.03 1.76 -3.55
N GLN A 64 11.40 2.27 -2.37
CA GLN A 64 12.31 1.58 -1.45
C GLN A 64 11.75 0.22 -1.00
N LEU A 65 10.45 0.11 -0.69
CA LEU A 65 9.85 -1.17 -0.32
C LEU A 65 9.80 -2.16 -1.48
N GLU A 66 9.66 -1.66 -2.72
CA GLU A 66 9.75 -2.46 -3.95
C GLU A 66 11.19 -2.96 -4.17
N GLU A 67 12.19 -2.09 -4.03
CA GLU A 67 13.63 -2.45 -4.10
C GLU A 67 14.00 -3.50 -3.04
N MET A 68 13.45 -3.38 -1.84
CA MET A 68 13.62 -4.36 -0.76
C MET A 68 12.83 -5.66 -0.98
N GLN A 69 12.11 -5.80 -2.09
CA GLN A 69 11.27 -6.97 -2.42
C GLN A 69 10.21 -7.27 -1.35
N LEU A 70 9.74 -6.26 -0.63
CA LEU A 70 8.64 -6.39 0.34
C LEU A 70 7.28 -6.28 -0.35
N ILE A 71 7.26 -5.55 -1.47
CA ILE A 71 6.13 -5.42 -2.39
C ILE A 71 6.62 -5.64 -3.81
N ILE A 72 5.72 -6.04 -4.71
CA ILE A 72 5.99 -6.19 -6.13
C ILE A 72 4.82 -5.68 -6.96
N ARG A 73 5.10 -5.31 -8.21
CA ARG A 73 4.06 -5.09 -9.22
C ARG A 73 3.50 -6.41 -9.70
N TYR A 74 2.19 -6.48 -9.80
CA TYR A 74 1.45 -7.60 -10.32
C TYR A 74 0.44 -7.13 -11.36
N MET A 75 0.40 -7.78 -12.51
CA MET A 75 -0.57 -7.49 -13.55
C MET A 75 -1.89 -8.18 -13.21
N LYS A 76 -2.85 -7.41 -12.73
CA LYS A 76 -4.20 -7.91 -12.46
C LYS A 76 -4.98 -7.97 -13.78
N ASN A 77 -5.41 -9.17 -14.14
CA ASN A 77 -6.25 -9.42 -15.30
C ASN A 77 -7.73 -9.40 -14.90
N THR A 78 -8.54 -8.66 -15.65
CA THR A 78 -10.01 -8.62 -15.48
C THR A 78 -10.76 -9.14 -16.71
N GLY A 79 -10.10 -9.98 -17.51
CA GLY A 79 -10.62 -10.55 -18.76
C GLY A 79 -10.43 -9.64 -19.97
N TYR A 80 -10.90 -8.39 -19.89
CA TYR A 80 -10.85 -7.44 -21.02
C TYR A 80 -9.60 -6.55 -21.04
N TYR A 81 -8.93 -6.42 -19.90
CA TYR A 81 -7.74 -5.59 -19.75
C TYR A 81 -6.88 -6.07 -18.59
N SER A 82 -5.62 -5.69 -18.63
CA SER A 82 -4.62 -5.93 -17.60
C SER A 82 -4.14 -4.61 -17.05
N TYR A 83 -4.01 -4.48 -15.74
CA TYR A 83 -3.44 -3.28 -15.13
C TYR A 83 -2.50 -3.63 -13.97
N PRO A 84 -1.42 -2.85 -13.78
CA PRO A 84 -0.49 -3.08 -12.69
C PRO A 84 -1.10 -2.66 -11.35
N ILE A 85 -1.02 -3.55 -10.37
CA ILE A 85 -1.28 -3.28 -8.96
C ILE A 85 -0.05 -3.60 -8.13
N ILE A 86 0.05 -3.04 -6.94
CA ILE A 86 1.07 -3.39 -5.96
C ILE A 86 0.50 -4.47 -5.05
N ILE A 87 1.29 -5.53 -4.81
CA ILE A 87 0.94 -6.60 -3.87
C ILE A 87 2.11 -6.91 -2.94
N LEU A 88 1.81 -7.53 -1.79
CA LEU A 88 2.83 -8.09 -0.90
C LEU A 88 3.49 -9.33 -1.52
N THR A 89 4.80 -9.47 -1.35
CA THR A 89 5.52 -10.70 -1.71
C THR A 89 5.09 -11.88 -0.84
N GLU A 90 5.25 -13.11 -1.34
CA GLU A 90 4.86 -14.33 -0.61
C GLU A 90 5.57 -14.46 0.75
N VAL A 91 6.85 -14.08 0.80
CA VAL A 91 7.68 -14.10 2.02
C VAL A 91 7.07 -13.20 3.10
N ARG A 92 6.58 -12.02 2.74
CA ARG A 92 5.90 -11.11 3.67
C ARG A 92 4.45 -11.52 3.95
N ARG A 93 3.74 -12.12 3.00
CA ARG A 93 2.38 -12.67 3.24
C ARG A 93 2.37 -13.67 4.39
N LYS A 94 3.35 -14.59 4.44
CA LYS A 94 3.50 -15.56 5.54
C LYS A 94 3.92 -14.88 6.86
N LYS A 95 4.89 -13.97 6.84
CA LYS A 95 5.40 -13.31 8.05
C LYS A 95 4.38 -12.36 8.71
N PHE A 96 3.58 -11.64 7.93
CA PHE A 96 2.51 -10.77 8.45
C PHE A 96 1.32 -11.55 9.03
N MET A 97 1.01 -12.75 8.52
CA MET A 97 0.00 -13.61 9.13
C MET A 97 0.42 -14.08 10.53
N VAL A 98 1.71 -14.31 10.75
CA VAL A 98 2.26 -14.70 12.06
C VAL A 98 2.28 -13.51 13.04
N GLU A 99 2.68 -12.32 12.60
CA GLU A 99 2.72 -11.13 13.48
C GLU A 99 1.33 -10.68 13.97
N LYS A 100 0.24 -10.94 13.21
CA LYS A 100 -1.13 -10.68 13.67
C LYS A 100 -1.54 -11.54 14.87
N ASN A 101 -0.95 -12.73 15.04
CA ASN A 101 -1.19 -13.61 16.19
C ASN A 101 -0.31 -13.27 17.40
N MET A 102 0.78 -12.52 17.22
CA MET A 102 1.67 -12.12 18.33
C MET A 102 1.29 -10.81 19.01
N MET A 103 0.40 -9.99 18.42
CA MET A 103 -0.14 -8.78 19.08
C MET A 103 -1.47 -9.01 19.81
N LEU A 104 -1.90 -10.27 19.96
CA LEU A 104 -3.14 -10.66 20.65
C LEU A 104 -2.88 -11.38 21.99
N PHE A 105 -1.69 -11.25 22.56
CA PHE A 105 -1.36 -11.72 23.90
C PHE A 105 -0.75 -10.61 24.74
#